data_AF-A0A2G6NDS5-F1
#
_entry.id   AF-A0A2G6NDS5-F1
#
_cell.length_a   1.000
_cell.length_b   1.000
_cell.length_c   1.000
_cell.angle_alpha   90.00
_cell.angle_beta   90.00
_cell.angle_gamma   90.00
#
_symmetry.space_group_name_H-M   'P 1'
#
loop_
_entity.id
_entity.type
_entity.pdbx_description
1 polymer ?
#
loop_
_entity_poly.entity_id
_entity_poly.type
_entity_poly.pdbx_seq_one_letter_code
_entity_poly.pdbx_strand_id
1 'polypeptide(L)'
;MKQKVGLQYIIFYILFLPDTWQLLMGAAISALVSPQMVPGDVGTGGQVVLYFMVATIGYAATGVPGRWISDLFKNVILGDNRPGL
;
A
#
# COMPACT_ATOMS: atom_id res chain seq x y z
N MET A 1 27.48 -18.52 -4.22
CA MET A 1 26.90 -18.09 -5.50
C MET A 1 26.10 -16.80 -5.27
N LYS A 2 26.62 -15.64 -5.69
CA LYS A 2 25.93 -14.34 -5.56
C LYS A 2 24.86 -14.26 -6.66
N GLN A 3 23.61 -14.56 -6.30
CA GLN A 3 22.48 -14.37 -7.21
C GLN A 3 22.40 -12.88 -7.53
N LYS A 4 22.57 -12.50 -8.81
CA LYS A 4 22.36 -11.12 -9.24
C LYS A 4 20.88 -10.84 -9.07
N VAL A 5 20.53 -10.22 -7.94
CA VAL A 5 19.20 -9.69 -7.71
C VAL A 5 19.01 -8.58 -8.74
N GLY A 6 18.34 -8.90 -9.86
CA GLY A 6 17.99 -7.91 -10.87
C GLY A 6 16.95 -6.96 -10.30
N LEU A 7 17.01 -5.68 -10.67
CA LEU A 7 16.03 -4.65 -10.26
C LEU A 7 14.58 -5.12 -10.49
N GLN A 8 14.36 -5.87 -11.57
CA GLN A 8 13.08 -6.47 -11.94
C GLN A 8 12.57 -7.49 -10.90
N TYR A 9 13.47 -8.25 -10.29
CA TYR A 9 13.14 -9.20 -9.22
C TYR A 9 12.71 -8.47 -7.94
N ILE A 10 13.36 -7.34 -7.62
CA ILE A 10 12.99 -6.49 -6.48
C ILE A 10 11.60 -5.89 -6.69
N ILE A 11 11.34 -5.33 -7.87
CA ILE A 11 10.03 -4.76 -8.23
C ILE A 11 8.93 -5.82 -8.15
N PHE A 12 9.17 -7.01 -8.69
CA PHE A 12 8.22 -8.11 -8.62
C PHE A 12 7.91 -8.50 -7.16
N TYR A 13 8.95 -8.60 -6.32
CA TYR A 13 8.76 -8.95 -4.92
C TYR A 13 8.00 -7.88 -4.12
N ILE A 14 8.27 -6.60 -4.39
CA ILE A 14 7.57 -5.46 -3.78
C ILE A 14 6.09 -5.44 -4.20
N LEU A 15 5.78 -5.69 -5.47
CA LEU A 15 4.40 -5.80 -5.97
C LEU A 15 3.61 -6.96 -5.34
N PHE A 16 4.29 -7.99 -4.84
CA PHE A 16 3.67 -9.11 -4.16
C PHE A 16 3.54 -8.95 -2.64
N LEU A 17 4.13 -7.90 -2.06
CA LEU A 17 4.02 -7.62 -0.62
C LEU A 17 2.67 -6.97 -0.29
N PRO A 18 1.89 -7.52 0.65
CA PRO A 18 0.64 -6.92 1.10
C PRO A 18 0.82 -5.50 1.64
N ASP A 19 1.94 -5.28 2.32
CA ASP A 19 2.28 -4.00 2.97
C ASP A 19 2.48 -2.89 1.94
N THR A 20 3.01 -3.21 0.74
CA THR A 20 3.16 -2.24 -0.34
C THR A 20 1.82 -1.73 -0.83
N TRP A 21 0.82 -2.62 -0.96
CA TRP A 21 -0.53 -2.24 -1.37
C TRP A 21 -1.26 -1.44 -0.29
N GLN A 22 -1.10 -1.79 0.99
CA GLN A 22 -1.65 -1.00 2.10
C GLN A 22 -1.04 0.42 2.11
N LEU A 23 0.27 0.53 1.90
CA LEU A 23 0.96 1.81 1.88
C LEU A 23 0.56 2.67 0.67
N LEU A 24 0.43 2.07 -0.51
CA LEU A 24 -0.10 2.75 -1.71
C LEU A 24 -1.53 3.24 -1.50
N MET A 25 -2.40 2.41 -0.94
CA MET A 25 -3.80 2.77 -0.71
C MET A 25 -3.94 3.84 0.37
N GLY A 26 -3.18 3.75 1.47
CA GLY A 26 -3.12 4.78 2.49
C GLY A 26 -2.64 6.13 1.94
N ALA A 27 -1.59 6.11 1.09
CA ALA A 27 -1.09 7.30 0.41
C ALA A 27 -2.12 7.88 -0.57
N ALA A 28 -2.79 7.03 -1.37
CA ALA A 28 -3.83 7.46 -2.31
C ALA A 28 -5.03 8.08 -1.59
N ILE A 29 -5.50 7.46 -0.50
CA ILE A 29 -6.59 7.98 0.33
C ILE A 29 -6.20 9.33 0.92
N SER A 30 -4.99 9.46 1.46
CA SER A 30 -4.51 10.74 1.97
C SER A 30 -4.45 11.82 0.90
N ALA A 31 -3.91 11.52 -0.28
CA ALA A 31 -3.86 12.48 -1.37
C ALA A 31 -5.26 12.97 -1.81
N LEU A 32 -6.28 12.11 -1.75
CA LEU A 32 -7.64 12.45 -2.13
C LEU A 32 -8.42 13.18 -1.02
N VAL A 33 -8.22 12.78 0.23
CA VAL A 33 -9.01 13.25 1.38
C VAL A 33 -8.39 14.48 2.05
N SER A 34 -7.06 14.54 2.17
CA SER A 34 -6.36 15.66 2.78
C SER A 34 -6.72 17.03 2.18
N PRO A 35 -6.81 17.25 0.84
CA PRO A 35 -7.21 18.56 0.32
C PRO A 35 -8.64 18.97 0.68
N GLN A 36 -9.53 18.02 1.02
CA GLN A 36 -10.89 18.32 1.47
C GLN A 36 -10.96 18.63 2.97
N MET A 37 -9.98 18.17 3.74
CA MET A 37 -9.96 18.28 5.20
C MET A 37 -9.12 19.45 5.72
N VAL A 38 -8.23 20.03 4.91
CA VAL A 38 -7.34 21.13 5.32
C VAL A 38 -8.14 22.44 5.40
N PRO A 39 -8.38 23.01 6.60
CA PRO A 39 -8.93 24.35 6.71
C PRO A 39 -7.93 25.37 6.15
N GLY A 40 -8.40 26.47 5.55
CA GLY A 40 -7.53 27.45 4.89
C GLY A 40 -6.48 28.15 5.78
N ASP A 41 -6.50 27.89 7.09
CA ASP A 41 -5.71 28.59 8.12
C ASP A 41 -4.66 27.71 8.82
N VAL A 42 -4.43 26.49 8.35
CA VAL A 42 -3.31 25.66 8.84
C VAL A 42 -2.05 25.99 8.04
N GLY A 43 -1.04 26.52 8.73
CA GLY A 43 0.30 26.69 8.17
C GLY A 43 0.89 25.37 7.66
N THR A 44 1.88 25.45 6.77
CA THR A 44 2.48 24.31 6.04
C THR A 44 2.83 23.11 6.94
N GLY A 45 3.29 23.35 8.16
CA GLY A 45 3.59 22.28 9.14
C GLY A 45 2.34 21.50 9.59
N GLY A 46 1.22 22.18 9.83
CA GLY A 46 -0.04 21.52 10.21
C GLY A 46 -0.64 20.71 9.07
N GLN A 47 -0.47 21.17 7.84
CA GLN A 47 -0.90 20.44 6.64
C GLN A 47 -0.15 19.11 6.48
N VAL A 48 1.17 19.10 6.71
CA VAL A 48 1.98 17.86 6.65
C VAL A 48 1.52 16.86 7.71
N VAL A 49 1.26 17.31 8.94
CA VAL A 49 0.77 16.44 10.02
C VAL A 49 -0.60 15.85 9.67
N LEU A 50 -1.53 16.65 9.13
CA LEU A 50 -2.83 16.16 8.67
C LEU A 50 -2.70 15.10 7.56
N TYR A 51 -1.77 15.32 6.62
CA TYR A 51 -1.44 14.32 5.61
C TYR A 51 -0.98 13.00 6.24
N PHE A 52 -0.02 13.04 7.18
CA PHE A 52 0.43 11.83 7.86
C PHE A 52 -0.69 11.14 8.63
N MET A 53 -1.54 11.88 9.35
CA MET A 53 -2.66 11.31 10.08
C MET A 53 -3.63 10.58 9.16
N VAL A 54 -4.07 11.23 8.08
CA VAL A 54 -5.00 10.64 7.12
C VAL A 54 -4.36 9.45 6.40
N ALA A 55 -3.07 9.54 6.05
CA ALA A 55 -2.34 8.43 5.44
C ALA A 55 -2.26 7.22 6.39
N THR A 56 -2.00 7.44 7.68
CA THR A 56 -1.93 6.36 8.67
C THR A 56 -3.30 5.74 8.94
N ILE A 57 -4.36 6.54 8.97
CA ILE A 57 -5.74 6.05 9.10
C ILE A 57 -6.14 5.27 7.84
N GLY A 58 -5.86 5.80 6.65
CA GLY A 58 -6.08 5.12 5.37
C GLY A 58 -5.31 3.80 5.29
N TYR A 59 -4.06 3.77 5.76
CA TYR A 59 -3.25 2.56 5.87
C TYR A 59 -3.90 1.52 6.80
N ALA A 60 -4.29 1.92 8.02
CA ALA A 60 -4.93 1.03 8.98
C ALA A 60 -6.29 0.51 8.47
N ALA A 61 -7.10 1.38 7.85
CA ALA A 61 -8.39 1.02 7.27
C ALA A 61 -8.25 0.07 6.07
N THR A 62 -7.16 0.20 5.31
CA THR A 62 -6.89 -0.65 4.14
C THR A 62 -6.17 -1.95 4.48
N GLY A 63 -5.98 -2.26 5.76
CA GLY A 63 -5.34 -3.48 6.24
C GLY A 63 -6.01 -4.78 5.77
N VAL A 64 -7.33 -4.76 5.57
CA VAL A 64 -8.11 -5.90 5.04
C VAL A 64 -8.07 -5.96 3.51
N PRO A 65 -8.42 -4.90 2.75
CA PRO A 65 -8.36 -4.95 1.29
C PRO A 65 -6.94 -5.07 0.73
N GLY A 66 -5.92 -4.52 1.40
CA GLY A 66 -4.52 -4.67 0.96
C GLY A 66 -4.02 -6.11 1.03
N ARG A 67 -4.46 -6.88 2.02
CA ARG A 67 -4.23 -8.33 2.07
C ARG A 67 -4.97 -9.06 0.96
N TRP A 68 -6.22 -8.68 0.71
CA TRP A 68 -7.04 -9.26 -0.34
C TRP A 68 -6.43 -9.07 -1.73
N ILE A 69 -5.92 -7.88 -2.05
CA ILE A 69 -5.24 -7.59 -3.33
C ILE A 69 -3.98 -8.46 -3.48
N SER A 70 -3.16 -8.57 -2.43
CA SER A 70 -1.96 -9.41 -2.46
C SER A 70 -2.29 -10.89 -2.64
N ASP A 71 -3.35 -11.38 -2.01
CA ASP A 71 -3.80 -12.76 -2.14
C ASP A 71 -4.42 -13.02 -3.53
N LEU A 72 -5.10 -12.04 -4.11
CA LEU A 72 -5.66 -12.11 -5.45
C LEU A 72 -4.54 -12.14 -6.50
N PHE A 73 -3.51 -11.29 -6.36
CA PHE A 73 -2.31 -11.35 -7.21
C PHE A 73 -1.53 -12.65 -7.05
N LYS A 74 -1.40 -13.17 -5.82
CA LYS A 74 -0.84 -14.50 -5.58
C LYS A 74 -1.66 -15.59 -6.28
N ASN A 75 -2.98 -15.59 -6.16
CA ASN A 75 -3.81 -16.61 -6.78
C ASN A 75 -3.81 -16.53 -8.31
N VAL A 76 -3.79 -15.32 -8.88
CA VAL A 76 -3.78 -15.10 -10.34
C VAL A 76 -2.43 -15.47 -10.97
N ILE A 77 -1.31 -15.22 -10.27
CA ILE A 77 0.03 -15.45 -10.84
C ILE A 77 0.61 -16.81 -10.44
N LEU A 78 0.38 -17.30 -9.22
CA LEU A 78 0.85 -18.62 -8.78
C LEU A 78 -0.10 -19.76 -9.18
N GLY A 79 -1.28 -19.45 -9.73
CA GLY A 79 -2.18 -20.42 -10.36
C GLY A 79 -2.37 -21.69 -9.54
N ASP A 80 -3.20 -21.62 -8.51
CA ASP A 80 -3.71 -22.73 -7.69
C ASP A 80 -2.93 -24.06 -7.78
N ASN A 81 -1.76 -24.10 -7.15
CA ASN A 81 -1.14 -25.36 -6.71
C ASN A 81 -1.24 -25.44 -5.19
N ARG A 82 -2.46 -25.40 -4.65
CA ARG A 82 -2.73 -25.99 -3.34
C ARG A 82 -2.87 -27.50 -3.58
N PRO A 83 -1.84 -28.34 -3.33
CA PRO A 83 -2.08 -29.77 -3.26
C PRO A 83 -3.13 -29.99 -2.17
N GLY A 84 -4.15 -30.77 -2.53
CA GLY A 84 -5.39 -30.94 -1.78
C GLY A 84 -5.20 -31.34 -0.31
N LEU A 85 -6.26 -31.04 0.43
CA LEU A 85 -6.63 -31.69 1.68
C LEU A 85 -6.42 -33.21 1.62
#